data_AF-A0A382ZV85-F1
#
_entry.id   AF-A0A382ZV85-F1
#
_cell.length_a   1.000
_cell.length_b   1.000
_cell.length_c   1.000
_cell.angle_alpha   90.00
_cell.angle_beta   90.00
_cell.angle_gamma   90.00
#
_symmetry.space_group_name_H-M   'P 1'
#
loop_
_entity.id
_entity.type
_entity.pdbx_description
1 polymer ?
#
loop_
_entity_poly.entity_id
_entity_poly.type
_entity_poly.pdbx_seq_one_letter_code
_entity_poly.pdbx_strand_id
1 'polypeptide(L)' 'TTDSTIAHLGVAFESHAIKTGIMGGERIAKLNELVRISEKLK' A
#
# COMPACT_ATOMS: atom_id res chain seq x y z
N THR A 1 -0.69 -3.97 -12.80
CA THR A 1 0.34 -4.80 -12.14
C THR A 1 0.04 -5.00 -10.66
N THR A 2 0.46 -6.14 -10.08
CA THR A 2 0.41 -6.44 -8.63
C THR A 2 1.55 -5.81 -7.82
N ASP A 3 2.45 -5.05 -8.46
CA ASP A 3 3.50 -4.28 -7.77
C ASP A 3 2.94 -3.40 -6.65
N SER A 4 3.55 -3.45 -5.47
CA SER A 4 3.13 -2.74 -4.27
C SER A 4 4.09 -1.62 -3.88
N THR A 5 5.02 -1.22 -4.76
CA THR A 5 6.06 -0.23 -4.46
C THR A 5 5.47 1.08 -3.91
N ILE A 6 4.32 1.52 -4.45
CA ILE A 6 3.66 2.75 -3.99
C ILE A 6 3.23 2.70 -2.52
N ALA A 7 2.93 1.52 -1.97
CA ALA A 7 2.58 1.35 -0.55
C ALA A 7 3.77 1.69 0.35
N HIS A 8 4.97 1.22 0.01
CA HIS A 8 6.19 1.56 0.73
C HIS A 8 6.55 3.03 0.61
N LEU A 9 6.43 3.61 -0.59
CA LEU A 9 6.67 5.04 -0.79
C LEU A 9 5.72 5.91 0.03
N GLY A 10 4.43 5.54 0.09
CA GLY A 10 3.44 6.26 0.89
C GLY A 10 3.80 6.28 2.38
N VAL A 11 4.26 5.15 2.92
CA VAL A 11 4.71 5.06 4.33
C VAL A 11 6.02 5.81 4.54
N ALA A 12 7.01 5.63 3.66
CA ALA A 12 8.33 6.26 3.77
C ALA A 12 8.28 7.80 3.73
N PHE A 13 7.31 8.36 3.00
CA PHE A 13 7.08 9.80 2.93
C PHE A 13 6.03 10.30 3.93
N GLU A 14 5.59 9.48 4.88
CA GLU A 14 4.58 9.84 5.87
C GLU A 14 3.31 10.44 5.24
N SER A 15 2.93 9.91 4.07
CA SER A 15 1.79 10.42 3.31
C SER A 15 0.50 10.20 4.07
N HIS A 16 -0.30 11.26 4.23
CA HIS A 16 -1.60 11.19 4.90
C HIS A 16 -2.59 10.22 4.23
N ALA A 17 -2.50 10.06 2.90
CA ALA A 17 -3.36 9.17 2.13
C ALA A 17 -2.65 8.63 0.88
N ILE A 18 -3.11 7.48 0.40
CA ILE A 18 -2.64 6.86 -0.85
C ILE A 18 -3.81 6.38 -1.71
N LYS A 19 -3.78 6.70 -3.00
CA LYS A 19 -4.77 6.24 -3.98
C LYS A 19 -4.25 4.97 -4.69
N THR A 20 -4.90 3.83 -4.43
CA THR A 20 -4.44 2.51 -4.92
C THR A 20 -5.27 1.95 -6.08
N GLY A 21 -6.17 2.75 -6.67
CA GLY A 21 -7.04 2.38 -7.79
C GLY A 21 -8.50 2.17 -7.40
N ILE A 22 -9.33 1.77 -8.39
CA ILE A 22 -10.80 1.65 -8.23
C ILE A 22 -11.19 0.23 -7.79
N MET A 23 -10.92 -0.80 -8.60
CA MET A 23 -11.27 -2.21 -8.32
C MET A 23 -10.26 -3.19 -8.95
N GLY A 24 -10.18 -4.42 -8.41
CA GLY A 24 -9.35 -5.52 -8.93
C GLY A 24 -8.21 -5.97 -8.00
N GLY A 25 -7.55 -7.07 -8.37
CA GLY A 25 -6.48 -7.68 -7.56
C GLY A 25 -5.26 -6.77 -7.35
N GLU A 26 -5.01 -5.86 -8.28
CA GLU A 26 -3.90 -4.89 -8.21
C GLU A 26 -4.05 -3.88 -7.08
N ARG A 27 -5.31 -3.47 -6.80
CA ARG A 27 -5.67 -2.61 -5.66
C ARG A 27 -5.51 -3.38 -4.35
N ILE A 28 -6.02 -4.61 -4.32
CA ILE A 28 -5.96 -5.48 -3.14
C ILE A 28 -4.50 -5.78 -2.76
N ALA A 29 -3.62 -6.02 -3.74
CA ALA A 29 -2.20 -6.25 -3.48
C ALA A 29 -1.53 -5.09 -2.72
N LYS A 30 -1.80 -3.84 -3.12
CA LYS A 30 -1.25 -2.63 -2.45
C LYS A 30 -1.83 -2.43 -1.06
N LEU A 31 -3.14 -2.65 -0.88
CA LEU A 31 -3.79 -2.53 0.43
C LEU A 31 -3.30 -3.61 1.40
N ASN A 32 -3.17 -4.86 0.94
CA ASN A 32 -2.63 -5.95 1.75
C ASN A 32 -1.18 -5.68 2.14
N GLU A 33 -0.38 -5.06 1.27
CA GLU A 33 0.98 -4.67 1.64
C GLU A 33 1.00 -3.59 2.72
N LEU A 34 0.13 -2.58 2.66
CA LEU A 34 0.01 -1.58 3.74
C LEU A 34 -0.33 -2.23 5.08
N VAL A 35 -1.19 -3.26 5.10
CA VAL A 35 -1.49 -4.04 6.32
C VAL A 35 -0.23 -4.72 6.84
N ARG A 36 0.54 -5.41 5.99
CA ARG A 36 1.81 -6.06 6.40
C ARG A 36 2.83 -5.07 6.93
N ILE A 37 2.99 -3.91 6.28
CA ILE A 37 3.91 -2.86 6.74
C ILE A 37 3.47 -2.37 8.13
N SER A 38 2.17 -2.11 8.31
CA SER A 38 1.63 -1.68 9.61
C SER A 38 1.86 -2.72 10.70
N GLU A 39 1.76 -4.02 10.40
CA GLU A 39 2.06 -5.09 11.35
C GLU A 39 3.54 -5.14 11.76
N LYS A 40 4.47 -4.78 10.85
CA LYS A 40 5.91 -4.71 11.14
C LYS A 40 6.34 -3.45 11.89
N LEU A 41 5.56 -2.37 11.81
CA LEU A 41 5.82 -1.11 12.50
C LEU A 41 5.19 -1.05 13.91
N LYS A 42 4.41 -2.06 14.28
CA LYS A 42 4.04 -2.31 15.68
C LYS A 42 5.25 -2.76 16.48
#